data_AF-A0A6N7PJY5-F1
#
_entry.id   AF-A0A6N7PJY5-F1
#
_cell.length_a   1.000
_cell.length_b   1.000
_cell.length_c   1.000
_cell.angle_alpha   90.00
_cell.angle_beta   90.00
_cell.angle_gamma   90.00
#
_symmetry.space_group_name_H-M   'P 1'
#
loop_
_entity.id
_entity.type
_entity.pdbx_description
1 polymer ?
#
loop_
_entity_poly.entity_id
_entity_poly.type
_entity_poly.pdbx_seq_one_letter_code
_entity_poly.pdbx_strand_id
1 'polypeptide(L)'
;MTPRPDPTASARRTLAATAALALGSLAPAAASAADPEPAPVAIPAPAPAPIPDPEYPPPVVVPDDPPPPSPSSVPYRPVNFGFMYPIATNVGAPDIFTHLDIALVLGRIGYLGGLQIGPVGWVGYDMRGAQIGLAHVVDGRAEGLEIDGIFSIARGDFTGAQVAGLMGWTSGRMTGLALAGMASHASGDVDGVLAGGLVSVARGRVRGLQIAGGTNIGRVDGLQIGVVNVSAEVRGVQIGIVNVARRIEGVQIGVLNVTDKLEGESLGLVPIPRRGGVHPLVWGSNSIFANVGVKFASAYAYSILGIGLHNRPTPEGRRQAAFTAGLTLGARVPIAEGFAVAGDLGANRLFAEGVPLTTHDELYKARVLLSFEIAKRLVPFVGGGVAMAVQGADSLRFTVLPEGTAGIEL
;
A
#
# COMPACT_ATOMS: atom_id res chain seq x y z
N MET A 1 -59.52 -32.89 21.85
CA MET A 1 -58.33 -33.70 22.17
C MET A 1 -57.78 -34.23 20.85
N THR A 2 -56.78 -33.56 20.30
CA THR A 2 -56.11 -33.88 19.03
C THR A 2 -54.60 -33.77 19.28
N PRO A 3 -53.76 -34.73 18.82
CA PRO A 3 -52.35 -34.73 19.18
C PRO A 3 -51.57 -33.67 18.38
N ARG A 4 -50.64 -32.99 19.06
CA ARG A 4 -49.63 -32.09 18.46
C ARG A 4 -48.65 -32.90 17.60
N PRO A 5 -48.24 -32.42 16.41
CA PRO A 5 -47.20 -33.07 15.62
C PRO A 5 -45.81 -32.86 16.23
N ASP A 6 -45.01 -33.92 16.20
CA ASP A 6 -43.66 -34.02 16.74
C ASP A 6 -42.62 -33.35 15.80
N PRO A 7 -41.88 -32.31 16.24
CA PRO A 7 -40.91 -31.59 15.40
C PRO A 7 -39.64 -32.40 15.08
N THR A 8 -39.46 -33.61 15.61
CA THR A 8 -38.27 -34.45 15.34
C THR A 8 -38.33 -35.21 14.02
N ALA A 9 -39.49 -35.28 13.35
CA ALA A 9 -39.65 -35.99 12.08
C ALA A 9 -39.15 -35.21 10.85
N SER A 10 -39.13 -33.87 10.93
CA SER A 10 -38.69 -32.97 9.84
C SER A 10 -37.16 -32.93 9.71
N ALA A 11 -36.44 -32.90 10.83
CA ALA A 11 -34.96 -32.80 10.85
C ALA A 11 -34.25 -34.08 10.35
N ARG A 12 -34.89 -35.26 10.46
CA ARG A 12 -34.30 -36.53 9.99
C ARG A 12 -34.37 -36.71 8.46
N ARG A 13 -35.31 -36.05 7.77
CA ARG A 13 -35.42 -36.12 6.30
C ARG A 13 -34.42 -35.22 5.58
N THR A 14 -34.04 -34.09 6.19
CA THR A 14 -33.05 -33.17 5.61
C THR A 14 -31.62 -33.69 5.78
N LEU A 15 -31.32 -34.44 6.85
CA LEU A 15 -29.98 -35.03 7.06
C LEU A 15 -29.70 -36.25 6.16
N ALA A 16 -30.74 -36.99 5.75
CA ALA A 16 -30.59 -38.14 4.85
C ALA A 16 -30.38 -37.74 3.37
N ALA A 17 -30.87 -36.56 2.97
CA ALA A 17 -30.72 -36.05 1.60
C ALA A 17 -29.31 -35.45 1.33
N THR A 18 -28.67 -34.86 2.34
CA THR A 18 -27.33 -34.26 2.19
C THR A 18 -26.20 -35.28 2.28
N ALA A 19 -26.43 -36.43 2.95
CA ALA A 19 -25.45 -37.53 3.03
C ALA A 19 -25.44 -38.42 1.76
N ALA A 20 -26.51 -38.42 0.96
CA ALA A 20 -26.60 -39.20 -0.28
C ALA A 20 -25.87 -38.54 -1.48
N LEU A 21 -25.50 -37.25 -1.39
CA LEU A 21 -24.74 -36.54 -2.43
C LEU A 21 -23.21 -36.62 -2.27
N ALA A 22 -22.71 -37.18 -1.16
CA ALA A 22 -21.27 -37.24 -0.86
C ALA A 22 -20.64 -38.65 -0.96
N LEU A 23 -21.43 -39.70 -1.28
CA LEU A 23 -20.95 -41.09 -1.28
C LEU A 23 -21.26 -41.90 -2.57
N GLY A 24 -21.79 -41.26 -3.60
CA GLY A 24 -22.16 -41.92 -4.87
C GLY A 24 -21.06 -41.95 -5.93
N SER A 25 -19.85 -42.46 -5.63
CA SER A 25 -18.88 -42.82 -6.70
C SER A 25 -17.79 -43.80 -6.26
N LEU A 26 -18.15 -44.90 -5.62
CA LEU A 26 -17.26 -46.06 -5.48
C LEU A 26 -18.06 -47.34 -5.73
N ALA A 27 -18.02 -47.83 -6.96
CA ALA A 27 -18.45 -49.18 -7.34
C ALA A 27 -17.36 -49.82 -8.24
N PRO A 28 -17.19 -51.16 -8.20
CA PRO A 28 -15.96 -51.82 -8.61
C PRO A 28 -15.89 -52.09 -10.12
N ALA A 29 -14.65 -52.23 -10.59
CA ALA A 29 -14.28 -52.53 -11.97
C ALA A 29 -14.87 -53.87 -12.46
N ALA A 30 -15.47 -53.84 -13.65
CA ALA A 30 -15.78 -55.00 -14.47
C ALA A 30 -15.13 -54.81 -15.85
N ALA A 31 -14.50 -55.88 -16.34
CA ALA A 31 -13.64 -55.90 -17.51
C ALA A 31 -14.41 -56.02 -18.85
N SER A 32 -13.71 -55.59 -19.91
CA SER A 32 -13.81 -56.04 -21.31
C SER A 32 -14.93 -55.45 -22.19
N ALA A 33 -14.55 -54.44 -22.99
CA ALA A 33 -14.88 -54.37 -24.43
C ALA A 33 -13.77 -53.55 -25.13
N ALA A 34 -13.35 -54.01 -26.30
CA ALA A 34 -12.21 -53.50 -27.06
C ALA A 34 -12.29 -51.98 -27.32
N ASP A 35 -11.15 -51.29 -27.12
CA ASP A 35 -10.98 -49.87 -27.40
C ASP A 35 -11.20 -49.58 -28.90
N PRO A 36 -12.06 -48.62 -29.29
CA PRO A 36 -12.01 -48.07 -30.63
C PRO A 36 -10.74 -47.22 -30.76
N GLU A 37 -10.03 -47.42 -31.87
CA GLU A 37 -8.83 -46.68 -32.24
C GLU A 37 -9.05 -45.16 -32.07
N PRO A 38 -8.15 -44.43 -31.36
CA PRO A 38 -8.36 -43.02 -31.10
C PRO A 38 -8.29 -42.25 -32.42
N ALA A 39 -9.34 -41.48 -32.71
CA ALA A 39 -9.34 -40.55 -33.82
C ALA A 39 -8.11 -39.63 -33.74
N PRO A 40 -7.44 -39.33 -34.87
CA PRO A 40 -6.24 -38.51 -34.86
C PRO A 40 -6.52 -37.17 -34.21
N VAL A 41 -5.79 -36.87 -33.14
CA VAL A 41 -5.84 -35.58 -32.45
C VAL A 41 -5.40 -34.53 -33.45
N ALA A 42 -6.32 -33.68 -33.88
CA ALA A 42 -6.00 -32.51 -34.68
C ALA A 42 -5.05 -31.63 -33.85
N ILE A 43 -3.80 -31.52 -34.29
CA ILE A 43 -2.83 -30.59 -33.73
C ILE A 43 -3.43 -29.19 -33.92
N PRO A 44 -3.60 -28.38 -32.86
CA PRO A 44 -4.06 -27.01 -33.02
C PRO A 44 -3.07 -26.28 -33.94
N ALA A 45 -3.58 -25.52 -34.91
CA ALA A 45 -2.73 -24.71 -35.76
C ALA A 45 -1.78 -23.87 -34.90
N PRO A 46 -0.50 -23.69 -35.31
CA PRO A 46 0.44 -22.85 -34.58
C PRO A 46 -0.19 -21.49 -34.34
N ALA A 47 0.02 -20.94 -33.13
CA ALA A 47 -0.48 -19.63 -32.77
C ALA A 47 -0.15 -18.62 -33.88
N PRO A 48 -1.10 -17.74 -34.26
CA PRO A 48 -0.82 -16.73 -35.27
C PRO A 48 0.44 -15.97 -34.88
N ALA A 49 1.28 -15.68 -35.88
CA ALA A 49 2.50 -14.90 -35.67
C ALA A 49 2.19 -13.66 -34.83
N PRO A 50 3.11 -13.22 -33.96
CA PRO A 50 2.95 -11.98 -33.21
C PRO A 50 2.51 -10.89 -34.19
N ILE A 51 1.41 -10.21 -33.87
CA ILE A 51 1.03 -8.99 -34.59
C ILE A 51 2.28 -8.11 -34.56
N PRO A 52 2.83 -7.69 -35.72
CA PRO A 52 3.98 -6.78 -35.72
C PRO A 52 3.62 -5.60 -34.82
N ASP A 53 4.54 -5.20 -33.94
CA ASP A 53 4.34 -3.98 -33.17
C ASP A 53 3.87 -2.89 -34.16
N PRO A 54 2.79 -2.15 -33.86
CA PRO A 54 2.38 -1.08 -34.74
C PRO A 54 3.61 -0.21 -34.97
N GLU A 55 4.01 -0.03 -36.23
CA GLU A 55 5.04 0.92 -36.60
C GLU A 55 4.57 2.27 -36.11
N TYR A 56 4.98 2.63 -34.90
CA TYR A 56 4.85 3.97 -34.41
C TYR A 56 5.64 4.81 -35.40
N PRO A 57 5.01 5.80 -36.05
CA PRO A 57 5.79 6.77 -36.81
C PRO A 57 6.89 7.26 -35.88
N PRO A 58 8.16 7.36 -36.36
CA PRO A 58 9.23 7.87 -35.53
C PRO A 58 8.76 9.17 -34.87
N PRO A 59 9.01 9.36 -33.56
CA PRO A 59 8.55 10.55 -32.87
C PRO A 59 8.93 11.76 -33.72
N VAL A 60 7.93 12.58 -34.07
CA VAL A 60 8.15 13.82 -34.81
C VAL A 60 9.23 14.57 -34.06
N VAL A 61 10.42 14.69 -34.67
CA VAL A 61 11.52 15.46 -34.11
C VAL A 61 11.09 16.92 -34.20
N VAL A 62 10.45 17.39 -33.12
CA VAL A 62 10.21 18.82 -32.92
C VAL A 62 11.61 19.44 -32.84
N PRO A 63 11.94 20.45 -33.67
CA PRO A 63 13.20 21.15 -33.55
C PRO A 63 13.38 21.60 -32.10
N ASP A 64 14.55 21.37 -31.52
CA ASP A 64 14.87 21.93 -30.21
C ASP A 64 14.67 23.45 -30.29
N ASP A 65 13.87 24.00 -29.37
CA ASP A 65 13.70 25.44 -29.26
C ASP A 65 15.09 26.09 -29.15
N PRO A 66 15.32 27.24 -29.79
CA PRO A 66 16.59 27.94 -29.69
C PRO A 66 16.92 28.19 -28.21
N PRO A 67 18.20 28.07 -27.81
CA PRO A 67 18.58 28.28 -26.43
C PRO A 67 18.18 29.69 -25.97
N PRO A 68 17.76 29.85 -24.70
CA PRO A 68 17.30 31.13 -24.21
C PRO A 68 18.41 32.20 -24.33
N PRO A 69 18.06 33.46 -24.67
CA PRO A 69 19.03 34.53 -24.86
C PRO A 69 19.74 34.83 -23.54
N SER A 70 21.04 35.12 -23.55
CA SER A 70 21.78 35.45 -22.31
C SER A 70 21.11 36.61 -21.54
N PRO A 71 21.10 36.60 -20.19
CA PRO A 71 20.60 37.72 -19.39
C PRO A 71 21.21 39.08 -19.76
N SER A 72 22.46 39.09 -20.25
CA SER A 72 23.16 40.30 -20.70
C SER A 72 22.69 40.85 -22.05
N SER A 73 21.96 40.04 -22.82
CA SER A 73 21.50 40.38 -24.17
C SER A 73 20.08 40.96 -24.21
N VAL A 74 19.33 40.86 -23.11
CA VAL A 74 17.97 41.39 -22.99
C VAL A 74 17.98 42.78 -22.33
N PRO A 75 16.96 43.63 -22.56
CA PRO A 75 16.90 44.94 -21.92
C PRO A 75 16.83 44.82 -20.40
N TYR A 76 17.73 45.51 -19.71
CA TYR A 76 17.78 45.57 -18.25
C TYR A 76 16.86 46.67 -17.71
N ARG A 77 16.02 46.32 -16.74
CA ARG A 77 15.19 47.28 -15.99
C ARG A 77 15.17 46.88 -14.53
N PRO A 78 15.75 47.66 -13.61
CA PRO A 78 15.88 47.23 -12.21
C PRO A 78 14.52 47.01 -11.53
N VAL A 79 13.51 47.77 -11.93
CA VAL A 79 12.14 47.66 -11.42
C VAL A 79 11.14 47.70 -12.58
N ASN A 80 10.17 46.79 -12.56
CA ASN A 80 9.06 46.72 -13.51
C ASN A 80 7.72 46.81 -12.73
N PHE A 81 6.82 47.66 -13.22
CA PHE A 81 5.48 47.81 -12.65
C PHE A 81 4.43 47.65 -13.74
N GLY A 82 3.30 47.00 -13.45
CA GLY A 82 2.20 46.90 -14.40
C GLY A 82 0.85 46.62 -13.80
N PHE A 83 -0.21 46.94 -14.54
CA PHE A 83 -1.55 46.46 -14.23
C PHE A 83 -1.69 45.01 -14.67
N MET A 84 -1.48 44.75 -15.96
CA MET A 84 -1.39 43.42 -16.57
C MET A 84 -0.53 43.54 -17.82
N TYR A 85 0.36 42.60 -18.15
CA TYR A 85 1.01 42.65 -19.47
C TYR A 85 -0.06 42.58 -20.58
N PRO A 86 -0.05 43.49 -21.59
CA PRO A 86 1.00 44.46 -21.91
C PRO A 86 0.83 45.88 -21.33
N ILE A 87 -0.17 46.17 -20.51
CA ILE A 87 -0.31 47.42 -19.74
C ILE A 87 0.67 47.40 -18.54
N ALA A 88 1.96 47.54 -18.84
CA ALA A 88 3.07 47.50 -17.88
C ALA A 88 4.23 48.39 -18.35
N THR A 89 5.24 48.63 -17.52
CA THR A 89 6.40 49.42 -17.96
C THR A 89 7.13 48.76 -19.14
N ASN A 90 7.14 47.42 -19.23
CA ASN A 90 7.78 46.60 -20.26
C ASN A 90 6.97 46.35 -21.54
N VAL A 91 6.10 47.30 -21.93
CA VAL A 91 5.43 47.22 -23.24
C VAL A 91 6.45 47.10 -24.37
N GLY A 92 6.23 46.16 -25.28
CA GLY A 92 7.08 45.93 -26.46
C GLY A 92 8.37 45.16 -26.19
N ALA A 93 8.73 44.90 -24.93
CA ALA A 93 9.85 44.07 -24.53
C ALA A 93 9.43 43.15 -23.37
N PRO A 94 8.71 42.04 -23.63
CA PRO A 94 8.28 41.11 -22.57
C PRO A 94 9.47 40.50 -21.82
N ASP A 95 10.57 40.29 -22.52
CA ASP A 95 11.69 39.45 -22.10
C ASP A 95 12.80 40.23 -21.36
N ILE A 96 12.43 41.22 -20.55
CA ILE A 96 13.40 42.02 -19.79
C ILE A 96 14.05 41.23 -18.65
N PHE A 97 15.23 41.69 -18.21
CA PHE A 97 15.80 41.33 -16.92
C PHE A 97 15.40 42.36 -15.86
N THR A 98 14.86 41.92 -14.73
CA THR A 98 14.51 42.79 -13.59
C THR A 98 14.86 42.19 -12.23
N HIS A 99 15.07 43.04 -11.23
CA HIS A 99 15.23 42.65 -9.83
C HIS A 99 13.94 42.80 -9.01
N LEU A 100 12.98 43.60 -9.48
CA LEU A 100 11.69 43.77 -8.83
C LEU A 100 10.59 43.86 -9.89
N ASP A 101 9.62 42.96 -9.83
CA ASP A 101 8.42 42.99 -10.67
C ASP A 101 7.16 43.07 -9.80
N ILE A 102 6.34 44.08 -10.01
CA ILE A 102 5.08 44.26 -9.29
C ILE A 102 3.95 44.40 -10.31
N ALA A 103 3.04 43.43 -10.31
CA ALA A 103 1.88 43.42 -11.20
C ALA A 103 0.56 43.32 -10.42
N LEU A 104 -0.43 44.13 -10.79
CA LEU A 104 -1.75 44.10 -10.13
C LEU A 104 -2.60 42.88 -10.53
N VAL A 105 -2.38 42.34 -11.74
CA VAL A 105 -3.12 41.19 -12.29
C VAL A 105 -2.16 40.16 -12.88
N LEU A 106 -1.36 40.55 -13.88
CA LEU A 106 -0.46 39.65 -14.62
C LEU A 106 0.89 40.31 -14.90
N GLY A 107 1.96 39.80 -14.30
CA GLY A 107 3.34 40.18 -14.60
C GLY A 107 3.95 39.19 -15.59
N ARG A 108 4.58 39.69 -16.66
CA ARG A 108 5.37 38.86 -17.60
C ARG A 108 6.74 39.52 -17.80
N ILE A 109 7.80 38.79 -17.47
CA ILE A 109 9.20 39.21 -17.60
C ILE A 109 10.04 38.06 -18.19
N GLY A 110 11.23 38.36 -18.70
CA GLY A 110 12.15 37.34 -19.21
C GLY A 110 12.93 36.67 -18.09
N TYR A 111 13.73 37.47 -17.37
CA TYR A 111 14.59 37.03 -16.28
C TYR A 111 14.26 37.75 -14.98
N LEU A 112 14.25 37.02 -13.87
CA LEU A 112 14.06 37.57 -12.53
C LEU A 112 15.31 37.35 -11.68
N GLY A 113 15.89 38.42 -11.15
CA GLY A 113 17.03 38.39 -10.23
C GLY A 113 16.70 38.96 -8.85
N GLY A 114 15.48 38.76 -8.33
CA GLY A 114 15.08 39.37 -7.06
C GLY A 114 13.67 38.98 -6.62
N LEU A 115 12.70 39.88 -6.67
CA LEU A 115 11.35 39.64 -6.14
C LEU A 115 10.28 39.92 -7.20
N GLN A 116 9.35 39.01 -7.38
CA GLN A 116 8.12 39.23 -8.13
C GLN A 116 6.90 39.08 -7.23
N ILE A 117 6.03 40.09 -7.27
CA ILE A 117 4.77 40.14 -6.52
C ILE A 117 3.63 40.41 -7.49
N GLY A 118 2.63 39.54 -7.49
CA GLY A 118 1.41 39.75 -8.24
C GLY A 118 0.49 38.52 -8.20
N PRO A 119 -0.80 38.66 -8.54
CA PRO A 119 -1.69 37.51 -8.56
C PRO A 119 -1.23 36.44 -9.54
N VAL A 120 -0.80 36.83 -10.73
CA VAL A 120 -0.24 35.93 -11.73
C VAL A 120 1.12 36.47 -12.20
N GLY A 121 2.16 35.63 -12.16
CA GLY A 121 3.49 35.98 -12.66
C GLY A 121 4.04 34.93 -13.63
N TRP A 122 4.71 35.39 -14.66
CA TRP A 122 5.38 34.56 -15.66
C TRP A 122 6.81 35.05 -15.87
N VAL A 123 7.78 34.17 -15.61
CA VAL A 123 9.20 34.34 -15.97
C VAL A 123 9.51 33.42 -17.16
N GLY A 124 9.77 34.01 -18.33
CA GLY A 124 9.95 33.27 -19.58
C GLY A 124 11.27 32.49 -19.67
N TYR A 125 12.24 32.83 -18.82
CA TYR A 125 13.55 32.18 -18.74
C TYR A 125 13.85 31.83 -17.29
N ASP A 126 15.00 32.27 -16.76
CA ASP A 126 15.45 31.88 -15.43
C ASP A 126 15.01 32.86 -14.34
N MET A 127 14.70 32.29 -13.17
CA MET A 127 14.48 33.00 -11.93
C MET A 127 15.59 32.68 -10.94
N ARG A 128 16.15 33.71 -10.32
CA ARG A 128 16.91 33.65 -9.08
C ARG A 128 16.36 34.66 -8.09
N GLY A 129 15.60 34.19 -7.10
CA GLY A 129 14.92 35.07 -6.16
C GLY A 129 13.64 34.50 -5.56
N ALA A 130 12.61 35.35 -5.44
CA ALA A 130 11.34 34.97 -4.84
C ALA A 130 10.13 35.42 -5.66
N GLN A 131 9.08 34.62 -5.62
CA GLN A 131 7.76 34.88 -6.20
C GLN A 131 6.68 34.73 -5.12
N ILE A 132 5.76 35.69 -5.04
CA ILE A 132 4.65 35.68 -4.08
C ILE A 132 3.36 36.08 -4.79
N GLY A 133 2.37 35.18 -4.83
CA GLY A 133 1.15 35.40 -5.60
C GLY A 133 0.07 34.33 -5.47
N LEU A 134 -0.80 34.25 -6.48
CA LEU A 134 -1.76 33.16 -6.61
C LEU A 134 -1.26 32.08 -7.57
N ALA A 135 -0.64 32.48 -8.67
CA ALA A 135 -0.12 31.57 -9.68
C ALA A 135 1.17 32.08 -10.31
N HIS A 136 2.25 31.30 -10.21
CA HIS A 136 3.50 31.59 -10.92
C HIS A 136 3.90 30.48 -11.89
N VAL A 137 4.54 30.90 -12.99
CA VAL A 137 5.18 30.03 -13.97
C VAL A 137 6.60 30.52 -14.22
N VAL A 138 7.57 29.62 -14.09
CA VAL A 138 8.96 29.82 -14.54
C VAL A 138 9.24 28.78 -15.62
N ASP A 139 9.52 29.24 -16.84
CA ASP A 139 9.77 28.34 -17.97
C ASP A 139 11.19 27.74 -17.94
N GLY A 140 12.17 28.49 -17.42
CA GLY A 140 13.56 28.06 -17.27
C GLY A 140 13.89 27.51 -15.88
N ARG A 141 15.12 27.74 -15.44
CA ARG A 141 15.61 27.35 -14.12
C ARG A 141 15.06 28.30 -13.05
N ALA A 142 14.57 27.73 -11.96
CA ALA A 142 14.09 28.48 -10.80
C ALA A 142 14.98 28.19 -9.58
N GLU A 143 15.64 29.22 -9.05
CA GLU A 143 16.45 29.17 -7.83
C GLU A 143 15.86 30.13 -6.78
N GLY A 144 15.31 29.59 -5.69
CA GLY A 144 14.85 30.39 -4.54
C GLY A 144 13.49 29.98 -3.99
N LEU A 145 12.58 30.94 -3.82
CA LEU A 145 11.34 30.77 -3.06
C LEU A 145 10.10 31.09 -3.89
N GLU A 146 9.17 30.14 -4.02
CA GLU A 146 7.86 30.37 -4.65
C GLU A 146 6.77 30.16 -3.59
N ILE A 147 5.95 31.18 -3.34
CA ILE A 147 4.80 31.12 -2.43
C ILE A 147 3.55 31.51 -3.20
N ASP A 148 2.73 30.51 -3.52
CA ASP A 148 1.58 30.63 -4.38
C ASP A 148 0.30 30.17 -3.70
N GLY A 149 -0.76 30.98 -3.79
CA GLY A 149 -2.07 30.64 -3.25
C GLY A 149 -2.76 29.48 -3.99
N ILE A 150 -2.40 29.23 -5.25
CA ILE A 150 -3.06 28.23 -6.10
C ILE A 150 -2.04 27.33 -6.80
N PHE A 151 -1.27 27.89 -7.75
CA PHE A 151 -0.40 27.13 -8.65
C PHE A 151 1.03 27.63 -8.62
N SER A 152 1.98 26.71 -8.55
CA SER A 152 3.39 27.02 -8.69
C SER A 152 4.02 26.07 -9.70
N ILE A 153 4.48 26.58 -10.84
CA ILE A 153 4.92 25.77 -11.98
C ILE A 153 6.35 26.16 -12.37
N ALA A 154 7.28 25.24 -12.14
CA ALA A 154 8.64 25.31 -12.69
C ALA A 154 8.75 24.29 -13.85
N ARG A 155 8.98 24.77 -15.08
CA ARG A 155 9.19 23.88 -16.23
C ARG A 155 10.64 23.41 -16.37
N GLY A 156 11.60 24.16 -15.84
CA GLY A 156 12.99 23.72 -15.75
C GLY A 156 13.32 23.06 -14.41
N ASP A 157 14.61 23.08 -14.09
CA ASP A 157 15.13 22.65 -12.79
C ASP A 157 14.73 23.65 -11.70
N PHE A 158 14.31 23.14 -10.54
CA PHE A 158 13.96 23.94 -9.38
C PHE A 158 14.94 23.68 -8.23
N THR A 159 15.47 24.72 -7.61
CA THR A 159 16.33 24.63 -6.42
C THR A 159 15.86 25.62 -5.36
N GLY A 160 15.35 25.13 -4.23
CA GLY A 160 14.88 25.98 -3.13
C GLY A 160 13.60 25.49 -2.48
N ALA A 161 12.63 26.38 -2.28
CA ALA A 161 11.35 26.05 -1.63
C ALA A 161 10.15 26.52 -2.47
N GLN A 162 9.29 25.58 -2.87
CA GLN A 162 8.04 25.82 -3.57
C GLN A 162 6.87 25.51 -2.63
N VAL A 163 5.99 26.48 -2.38
CA VAL A 163 4.82 26.36 -1.51
C VAL A 163 3.58 26.79 -2.29
N ALA A 164 2.76 25.83 -2.70
CA ALA A 164 1.53 26.07 -3.46
C ALA A 164 0.28 25.72 -2.65
N GLY A 165 -0.75 26.56 -2.72
CA GLY A 165 -2.00 26.31 -1.99
C GLY A 165 -2.78 25.11 -2.55
N LEU A 166 -2.79 24.90 -3.87
CA LEU A 166 -3.41 23.72 -4.48
C LEU A 166 -2.37 22.79 -5.11
N MET A 167 -1.61 23.27 -6.09
CA MET A 167 -0.75 22.39 -6.89
C MET A 167 0.63 22.99 -7.16
N GLY A 168 1.66 22.21 -6.84
CA GLY A 168 3.05 22.47 -7.20
C GLY A 168 3.48 21.52 -8.31
N TRP A 169 4.15 22.03 -9.34
CA TRP A 169 4.61 21.26 -10.49
C TRP A 169 6.06 21.62 -10.81
N THR A 170 6.93 20.61 -10.87
CA THR A 170 8.30 20.75 -11.39
C THR A 170 8.53 19.75 -12.52
N SER A 171 8.92 20.23 -13.70
CA SER A 171 9.19 19.34 -14.84
C SER A 171 10.64 18.89 -14.92
N GLY A 172 11.59 19.70 -14.45
CA GLY A 172 13.01 19.34 -14.33
C GLY A 172 13.36 18.60 -13.04
N ARG A 173 14.65 18.60 -12.69
CA ARG A 173 15.14 18.15 -11.39
C ARG A 173 14.71 19.13 -10.31
N MET A 174 14.26 18.61 -9.18
CA MET A 174 13.92 19.39 -8.00
C MET A 174 14.95 19.13 -6.91
N THR A 175 15.49 20.20 -6.30
CA THR A 175 16.34 20.12 -5.12
C THR A 175 15.80 21.05 -4.03
N GLY A 176 15.45 20.49 -2.86
CA GLY A 176 14.91 21.27 -1.74
C GLY A 176 13.51 20.83 -1.31
N LEU A 177 12.57 21.76 -1.23
CA LEU A 177 11.24 21.55 -0.65
C LEU A 177 10.14 21.90 -1.66
N ALA A 178 9.18 21.00 -1.88
CA ALA A 178 7.96 21.28 -2.61
C ALA A 178 6.76 20.84 -1.77
N LEU A 179 5.96 21.81 -1.36
CA LEU A 179 4.75 21.65 -0.57
C LEU A 179 3.55 22.12 -1.39
N ALA A 180 2.53 21.26 -1.49
CA ALA A 180 1.27 21.63 -2.13
C ALA A 180 0.08 21.22 -1.28
N GLY A 181 -0.93 22.08 -1.15
CA GLY A 181 -2.11 21.77 -0.33
C GLY A 181 -2.95 20.60 -0.87
N MET A 182 -2.94 20.35 -2.19
CA MET A 182 -3.66 19.22 -2.80
C MET A 182 -2.70 18.25 -3.48
N ALA A 183 -1.95 18.71 -4.49
CA ALA A 183 -1.15 17.85 -5.35
C ALA A 183 0.25 18.40 -5.60
N SER A 184 1.28 17.59 -5.33
CA SER A 184 2.66 17.92 -5.71
C SER A 184 3.13 16.96 -6.79
N HIS A 185 3.67 17.49 -7.89
CA HIS A 185 4.14 16.70 -9.03
C HIS A 185 5.58 17.06 -9.41
N ALA A 186 6.44 16.05 -9.48
CA ALA A 186 7.80 16.17 -10.00
C ALA A 186 8.02 15.18 -11.15
N SER A 187 8.42 15.69 -12.32
CA SER A 187 8.74 14.84 -13.48
C SER A 187 10.19 14.33 -13.46
N GLY A 188 11.13 15.15 -12.99
CA GLY A 188 12.53 14.75 -12.79
C GLY A 188 12.81 14.09 -11.43
N ASP A 189 14.10 13.87 -11.16
CA ASP A 189 14.56 13.43 -9.84
C ASP A 189 14.31 14.53 -8.79
N VAL A 190 13.99 14.10 -7.57
CA VAL A 190 13.79 14.96 -6.40
C VAL A 190 14.88 14.64 -5.39
N ASP A 191 15.71 15.63 -5.06
CA ASP A 191 16.67 15.55 -3.95
C ASP A 191 16.14 16.45 -2.82
N GLY A 192 15.37 15.89 -1.88
CA GLY A 192 14.72 16.66 -0.81
C GLY A 192 13.33 16.15 -0.39
N VAL A 193 12.37 17.07 -0.24
CA VAL A 193 11.01 16.79 0.25
C VAL A 193 9.97 17.13 -0.81
N LEU A 194 9.15 16.13 -1.17
CA LEU A 194 7.99 16.28 -2.05
C LEU A 194 6.71 15.95 -1.26
N ALA A 195 5.92 16.94 -0.91
CA ALA A 195 4.70 16.76 -0.12
C ALA A 195 3.45 17.37 -0.75
N GLY A 196 2.37 16.58 -0.82
CA GLY A 196 1.06 17.02 -1.29
C GLY A 196 -0.03 16.67 -0.27
N GLY A 197 -0.98 17.56 0.01
CA GLY A 197 -2.01 17.26 1.02
C GLY A 197 -2.86 16.03 0.68
N LEU A 198 -3.18 15.79 -0.59
CA LEU A 198 -3.88 14.58 -1.03
C LEU A 198 -2.99 13.65 -1.86
N VAL A 199 -2.22 14.18 -2.79
CA VAL A 199 -1.44 13.37 -3.73
C VAL A 199 -0.02 13.92 -3.89
N SER A 200 0.97 13.03 -3.88
CA SER A 200 2.35 13.34 -4.26
C SER A 200 2.80 12.37 -5.35
N VAL A 201 3.19 12.91 -6.51
CA VAL A 201 3.61 12.12 -7.68
C VAL A 201 5.04 12.48 -8.06
N ALA A 202 5.92 11.49 -8.09
CA ALA A 202 7.26 11.60 -8.63
C ALA A 202 7.43 10.59 -9.77
N ARG A 203 7.71 11.08 -10.99
CA ARG A 203 8.08 10.21 -12.12
C ARG A 203 9.55 9.80 -12.05
N GLY A 204 10.41 10.71 -11.59
CA GLY A 204 11.80 10.43 -11.24
C GLY A 204 11.94 9.74 -9.89
N ARG A 205 13.17 9.67 -9.39
CA ARG A 205 13.47 9.13 -8.07
C ARG A 205 13.47 10.23 -7.02
N VAL A 206 12.78 10.00 -5.90
CA VAL A 206 12.83 10.84 -4.71
C VAL A 206 13.93 10.33 -3.78
N ARG A 207 15.00 11.10 -3.62
CA ARG A 207 16.02 10.91 -2.58
C ARG A 207 15.68 11.82 -1.40
N GLY A 208 15.04 11.27 -0.37
CA GLY A 208 14.59 12.04 0.80
C GLY A 208 13.19 11.64 1.27
N LEU A 209 12.27 12.61 1.33
CA LEU A 209 10.91 12.43 1.88
C LEU A 209 9.84 12.59 0.80
N GLN A 210 8.94 11.62 0.71
CA GLN A 210 7.71 11.75 -0.09
C GLN A 210 6.49 11.58 0.82
N ILE A 211 5.67 12.63 0.92
CA ILE A 211 4.56 12.68 1.88
C ILE A 211 3.25 13.01 1.17
N ALA A 212 2.19 12.26 1.46
CA ALA A 212 0.85 12.61 1.04
C ALA A 212 -0.19 12.22 2.09
N GLY A 213 -1.19 13.07 2.32
CA GLY A 213 -2.32 12.70 3.18
C GLY A 213 -3.21 11.61 2.55
N GLY A 214 -3.18 11.48 1.22
CA GLY A 214 -3.84 10.40 0.48
C GLY A 214 -2.83 9.44 -0.14
N THR A 215 -2.44 9.71 -1.38
CA THR A 215 -1.66 8.77 -2.21
C THR A 215 -0.28 9.30 -2.58
N ASN A 216 0.76 8.49 -2.34
CA ASN A 216 2.08 8.69 -2.93
C ASN A 216 2.29 7.75 -4.12
N ILE A 217 2.85 8.27 -5.21
CA ILE A 217 3.25 7.48 -6.38
C ILE A 217 4.70 7.82 -6.73
N GLY A 218 5.59 6.83 -6.83
CA GLY A 218 6.95 7.08 -7.33
C GLY A 218 8.00 6.00 -7.11
N ARG A 219 9.27 6.42 -7.10
CA ARG A 219 10.44 5.63 -6.66
C ARG A 219 11.12 6.39 -5.54
N VAL A 220 11.39 5.75 -4.42
CA VAL A 220 11.84 6.45 -3.21
C VAL A 220 13.11 5.81 -2.64
N ASP A 221 14.16 6.60 -2.50
CA ASP A 221 15.33 6.31 -1.68
C ASP A 221 15.24 7.19 -0.43
N GLY A 222 14.62 6.67 0.65
CA GLY A 222 14.33 7.44 1.86
C GLY A 222 13.04 7.01 2.56
N LEU A 223 12.18 7.97 2.90
CA LEU A 223 10.95 7.74 3.67
C LEU A 223 9.71 8.17 2.87
N GLN A 224 8.74 7.28 2.76
CA GLN A 224 7.46 7.52 2.11
C GLN A 224 6.31 7.35 3.10
N ILE A 225 5.48 8.39 3.27
CA ILE A 225 4.36 8.40 4.23
C ILE A 225 3.06 8.82 3.53
N GLY A 226 2.04 7.98 3.62
CA GLY A 226 0.69 8.32 3.20
C GLY A 226 -0.32 7.22 3.43
N VAL A 227 -1.61 7.48 3.19
CA VAL A 227 -2.66 6.45 3.36
C VAL A 227 -2.45 5.30 2.38
N VAL A 228 -2.16 5.63 1.12
CA VAL A 228 -1.80 4.68 0.07
C VAL A 228 -0.45 5.03 -0.51
N ASN A 229 0.48 4.08 -0.55
CA ASN A 229 1.78 4.25 -1.16
C ASN A 229 1.96 3.26 -2.31
N VAL A 230 2.20 3.75 -3.52
CA VAL A 230 2.40 2.92 -4.72
C VAL A 230 3.77 3.22 -5.32
N SER A 231 4.69 2.26 -5.20
CA SER A 231 6.08 2.49 -5.58
C SER A 231 6.65 1.41 -6.49
N ALA A 232 7.41 1.81 -7.51
CA ALA A 232 8.13 0.81 -8.31
C ALA A 232 9.34 0.26 -7.53
N GLU A 233 10.02 1.10 -6.77
CA GLU A 233 11.19 0.75 -5.97
C GLU A 233 11.19 1.63 -4.71
N VAL A 234 11.44 1.03 -3.55
CA VAL A 234 11.70 1.75 -2.30
C VAL A 234 12.97 1.22 -1.66
N ARG A 235 13.93 2.11 -1.40
CA ARG A 235 15.09 1.88 -0.55
C ARG A 235 14.93 2.70 0.72
N GLY A 236 14.52 2.08 1.82
CA GLY A 236 14.25 2.77 3.08
C GLY A 236 12.94 2.36 3.73
N VAL A 237 12.09 3.32 4.11
CA VAL A 237 10.89 3.06 4.91
C VAL A 237 9.62 3.54 4.20
N GLN A 238 8.60 2.71 4.21
CA GLN A 238 7.28 3.03 3.67
C GLN A 238 6.22 2.83 4.75
N ILE A 239 5.45 3.89 5.07
CA ILE A 239 4.44 3.89 6.13
C ILE A 239 3.09 4.29 5.53
N GLY A 240 2.08 3.43 5.71
CA GLY A 240 0.73 3.72 5.23
C GLY A 240 -0.29 2.67 5.61
N ILE A 241 -1.57 2.91 5.29
CA ILE A 241 -2.60 1.88 5.48
C ILE A 241 -2.41 0.78 4.44
N VAL A 242 -2.18 1.19 3.19
CA VAL A 242 -1.93 0.30 2.05
C VAL A 242 -0.61 0.66 1.41
N ASN A 243 0.30 -0.30 1.38
CA ASN A 243 1.61 -0.18 0.75
C ASN A 243 1.73 -1.18 -0.38
N VAL A 244 2.02 -0.70 -1.59
CA VAL A 244 2.22 -1.55 -2.77
C VAL A 244 3.57 -1.21 -3.38
N ALA A 245 4.43 -2.20 -3.54
CA ALA A 245 5.72 -2.00 -4.18
C ALA A 245 6.17 -3.17 -5.05
N ARG A 246 6.89 -2.89 -6.15
CA ARG A 246 7.53 -3.98 -6.91
C ARG A 246 8.84 -4.45 -6.27
N ARG A 247 9.60 -3.55 -5.67
CA ARG A 247 10.83 -3.87 -4.95
C ARG A 247 10.93 -3.03 -3.69
N ILE A 248 11.23 -3.67 -2.58
CA ILE A 248 11.56 -3.04 -1.30
C ILE A 248 12.92 -3.52 -0.84
N GLU A 249 13.80 -2.58 -0.55
CA GLU A 249 15.04 -2.76 0.21
C GLU A 249 14.89 -1.94 1.51
N GLY A 250 14.36 -2.55 2.57
CA GLY A 250 14.05 -1.85 3.82
C GLY A 250 12.76 -2.33 4.51
N VAL A 251 11.98 -1.41 5.08
CA VAL A 251 10.83 -1.72 5.95
C VAL A 251 9.52 -1.12 5.43
N GLN A 252 8.48 -1.95 5.35
CA GLN A 252 7.10 -1.50 5.17
C GLN A 252 6.32 -1.60 6.47
N ILE A 253 5.49 -0.61 6.78
CA ILE A 253 4.59 -0.60 7.93
C ILE A 253 3.20 -0.23 7.43
N GLY A 254 2.24 -1.13 7.60
CA GLY A 254 0.85 -0.86 7.23
C GLY A 254 -0.14 -1.97 7.53
N VAL A 255 -1.41 -1.74 7.24
CA VAL A 255 -2.42 -2.80 7.40
C VAL A 255 -2.25 -3.83 6.29
N LEU A 256 -2.12 -3.37 5.05
CA LEU A 256 -1.91 -4.20 3.87
C LEU A 256 -0.60 -3.80 3.21
N ASN A 257 0.31 -4.77 3.08
CA ASN A 257 1.57 -4.57 2.37
C ASN A 257 1.68 -5.59 1.25
N VAL A 258 1.81 -5.15 0.00
CA VAL A 258 1.93 -6.02 -1.17
C VAL A 258 3.25 -5.74 -1.85
N THR A 259 4.11 -6.77 -1.95
CA THR A 259 5.46 -6.61 -2.50
C THR A 259 5.87 -7.77 -3.40
N ASP A 260 6.41 -7.47 -4.58
CA ASP A 260 6.91 -8.52 -5.50
C ASP A 260 8.27 -9.07 -5.06
N LYS A 261 9.21 -8.20 -4.69
CA LYS A 261 10.54 -8.54 -4.16
C LYS A 261 10.81 -7.76 -2.88
N LEU A 262 10.99 -8.48 -1.77
CA LEU A 262 11.25 -7.93 -0.44
C LEU A 262 12.65 -8.32 0.02
N GLU A 263 13.50 -7.32 0.24
CA GLU A 263 14.82 -7.41 0.87
C GLU A 263 14.75 -6.57 2.16
N GLY A 264 14.27 -7.18 3.23
CA GLY A 264 13.99 -6.50 4.49
C GLY A 264 12.70 -7.02 5.13
N GLU A 265 11.90 -6.13 5.69
CA GLU A 265 10.76 -6.51 6.54
C GLU A 265 9.46 -5.84 6.12
N SER A 266 8.34 -6.55 6.31
CA SER A 266 7.01 -6.03 6.02
C SER A 266 6.11 -6.28 7.23
N LEU A 267 5.88 -5.22 8.00
CA LEU A 267 5.09 -5.26 9.22
C LEU A 267 3.66 -4.87 8.88
N GLY A 268 2.73 -5.80 9.05
CA GLY A 268 1.33 -5.51 8.85
C GLY A 268 0.37 -6.61 9.23
N LEU A 269 -0.93 -6.30 9.12
CA LEU A 269 -2.00 -7.28 9.33
C LEU A 269 -2.01 -8.31 8.20
N VAL A 270 -1.72 -7.86 6.97
CA VAL A 270 -1.74 -8.68 5.76
C VAL A 270 -0.51 -8.35 4.91
N PRO A 271 0.69 -8.82 5.27
CA PRO A 271 1.85 -8.77 4.38
C PRO A 271 1.75 -9.87 3.31
N ILE A 272 1.83 -9.48 2.04
CA ILE A 272 1.75 -10.38 0.88
C ILE A 272 2.98 -10.18 0.00
N PRO A 273 4.13 -10.78 0.36
CA PRO A 273 5.22 -10.94 -0.59
C PRO A 273 4.84 -12.00 -1.63
N ARG A 274 5.02 -11.73 -2.94
CA ARG A 274 4.66 -12.68 -4.02
C ARG A 274 5.31 -14.05 -3.88
N ARG A 275 6.46 -14.15 -3.21
CA ARG A 275 7.20 -15.40 -3.02
C ARG A 275 6.93 -15.99 -1.64
N GLY A 276 5.83 -16.72 -1.52
CA GLY A 276 5.61 -17.66 -0.42
C GLY A 276 5.36 -17.02 0.95
N GLY A 277 4.64 -15.90 1.01
CA GLY A 277 4.24 -15.28 2.28
C GLY A 277 2.83 -15.61 2.74
N VAL A 278 2.08 -16.48 2.05
CA VAL A 278 0.70 -16.83 2.41
C VAL A 278 0.63 -18.33 2.65
N HIS A 279 0.33 -18.71 3.88
CA HIS A 279 0.35 -20.10 4.33
C HIS A 279 -0.99 -20.46 5.00
N PRO A 280 -1.78 -21.37 4.43
CA PRO A 280 -2.89 -21.96 5.15
C PRO A 280 -2.38 -22.74 6.37
N LEU A 281 -3.11 -22.71 7.46
CA LEU A 281 -2.79 -23.50 8.64
C LEU A 281 -4.01 -24.09 9.31
N VAL A 282 -3.79 -25.24 9.92
CA VAL A 282 -4.72 -25.91 10.82
C VAL A 282 -4.01 -26.19 12.14
N TRP A 283 -4.65 -25.88 13.26
CA TRP A 283 -4.05 -26.14 14.57
C TRP A 283 -5.08 -26.39 15.64
N GLY A 284 -4.68 -27.18 16.63
CA GLY A 284 -5.45 -27.42 17.84
C GLY A 284 -4.71 -26.86 19.05
N SER A 285 -5.48 -26.41 20.03
CA SER A 285 -4.95 -26.05 21.34
C SER A 285 -5.89 -26.53 22.45
N ASN A 286 -5.40 -26.54 23.68
CA ASN A 286 -6.22 -26.86 24.85
C ASN A 286 -7.34 -25.82 25.08
N SER A 287 -7.14 -24.56 24.68
CA SER A 287 -8.17 -23.53 24.78
C SER A 287 -9.10 -23.46 23.57
N ILE A 288 -8.65 -23.80 22.36
CA ILE A 288 -9.49 -23.84 21.14
C ILE A 288 -9.12 -25.10 20.37
N PHE A 289 -10.00 -26.10 20.40
CA PHE A 289 -9.65 -27.47 20.02
C PHE A 289 -9.38 -27.66 18.52
N ALA A 290 -9.99 -26.83 17.67
CA ALA A 290 -9.77 -26.85 16.23
C ALA A 290 -9.79 -25.43 15.67
N ASN A 291 -8.79 -25.10 14.88
CA ASN A 291 -8.66 -23.80 14.24
C ASN A 291 -8.22 -23.98 12.79
N VAL A 292 -8.67 -23.07 11.94
CA VAL A 292 -8.20 -22.91 10.57
C VAL A 292 -7.92 -21.45 10.31
N GLY A 293 -6.88 -21.15 9.56
CA GLY A 293 -6.50 -19.78 9.29
C GLY A 293 -5.50 -19.63 8.17
N VAL A 294 -5.12 -18.38 7.94
CA VAL A 294 -4.10 -17.99 6.98
C VAL A 294 -3.05 -17.18 7.73
N LYS A 295 -1.81 -17.60 7.58
CA LYS A 295 -0.62 -16.90 8.08
C LYS A 295 -0.03 -16.10 6.94
N PHE A 296 0.15 -14.81 7.19
CA PHE A 296 0.83 -13.89 6.31
C PHE A 296 2.22 -13.65 6.89
N ALA A 297 3.25 -14.17 6.22
CA ALA A 297 4.63 -14.14 6.68
C ALA A 297 5.49 -13.24 5.79
N SER A 298 6.33 -12.43 6.41
CA SER A 298 7.44 -11.69 5.82
C SER A 298 8.76 -12.39 6.17
N ALA A 299 9.89 -11.68 6.22
CA ALA A 299 11.17 -12.31 6.53
C ALA A 299 11.20 -12.82 7.97
N TYR A 300 10.90 -11.94 8.94
CA TYR A 300 10.95 -12.25 10.37
C TYR A 300 9.61 -12.07 11.08
N ALA A 301 8.69 -11.25 10.61
CA ALA A 301 7.37 -11.09 11.21
C ALA A 301 6.32 -11.97 10.52
N TYR A 302 5.20 -12.17 11.21
CA TYR A 302 4.00 -12.72 10.60
C TYR A 302 2.75 -12.28 11.35
N SER A 303 1.62 -12.36 10.66
CA SER A 303 0.29 -12.29 11.25
C SER A 303 -0.48 -13.57 10.91
N ILE A 304 -1.47 -13.92 11.74
CA ILE A 304 -2.41 -15.01 11.47
C ILE A 304 -3.81 -14.47 11.62
N LEU A 305 -4.63 -14.65 10.59
CA LEU A 305 -6.07 -14.51 10.67
C LEU A 305 -6.68 -15.89 10.72
N GLY A 306 -7.49 -16.16 11.75
CA GLY A 306 -8.06 -17.49 11.91
C GLY A 306 -9.44 -17.48 12.54
N ILE A 307 -10.14 -18.57 12.27
CA ILE A 307 -11.37 -18.94 12.94
C ILE A 307 -11.20 -20.28 13.63
N GLY A 308 -11.93 -20.50 14.71
CA GLY A 308 -11.80 -21.74 15.48
C GLY A 308 -13.10 -22.19 16.12
N LEU A 309 -13.14 -23.46 16.47
CA LEU A 309 -14.20 -24.07 17.24
C LEU A 309 -13.74 -24.19 18.69
N HIS A 310 -14.54 -23.66 19.58
CA HIS A 310 -14.37 -23.75 21.02
C HIS A 310 -15.53 -24.54 21.61
N ASN A 311 -15.25 -25.32 22.65
CA ASN A 311 -16.28 -26.12 23.30
C ASN A 311 -16.57 -25.54 24.68
N ARG A 312 -17.68 -24.81 24.79
CA ARG A 312 -18.06 -24.08 26.00
C ARG A 312 -18.82 -25.01 26.95
N PRO A 313 -18.41 -25.10 28.24
CA PRO A 313 -19.24 -25.73 29.27
C PRO A 313 -20.46 -24.84 29.55
N THR A 314 -21.67 -25.38 29.45
CA THR A 314 -22.88 -24.69 29.92
C THR A 314 -23.10 -24.93 31.42
N PRO A 315 -23.81 -24.03 32.12
CA PRO A 315 -24.13 -24.20 33.54
C PRO A 315 -24.84 -25.52 33.88
N GLU A 316 -25.53 -26.12 32.90
CA GLU A 316 -26.25 -27.40 33.06
C GLU A 316 -25.37 -28.62 32.75
N GLY A 317 -24.05 -28.44 32.62
CA GLY A 317 -23.11 -29.52 32.30
C GLY A 317 -23.17 -30.01 30.85
N ARG A 318 -23.95 -29.35 29.98
CA ARG A 318 -23.95 -29.61 28.53
C ARG A 318 -22.79 -28.87 27.88
N ARG A 319 -22.41 -29.32 26.69
CA ARG A 319 -21.35 -28.72 25.89
C ARG A 319 -21.99 -27.98 24.71
N GLN A 320 -21.71 -26.69 24.59
CA GLN A 320 -22.18 -25.86 23.48
C GLN A 320 -21.02 -25.54 22.55
N ALA A 321 -21.23 -25.71 21.25
CA ALA A 321 -20.28 -25.26 20.25
C ALA A 321 -20.25 -23.74 20.20
N ALA A 322 -19.06 -23.16 20.32
CA ALA A 322 -18.80 -21.74 20.14
C ALA A 322 -17.81 -21.56 18.97
N PHE A 323 -17.95 -20.44 18.26
CA PHE A 323 -17.03 -20.04 17.20
C PHE A 323 -16.09 -18.98 17.72
N THR A 324 -14.87 -18.93 17.18
CA THR A 324 -13.89 -17.91 17.51
C THR A 324 -13.38 -17.26 16.24
N ALA A 325 -13.07 -15.97 16.31
CA ALA A 325 -12.31 -15.27 15.28
C ALA A 325 -11.15 -14.54 15.96
N GLY A 326 -9.95 -14.61 15.40
CA GLY A 326 -8.78 -14.06 16.05
C GLY A 326 -7.70 -13.55 15.11
N LEU A 327 -6.91 -12.64 15.67
CA LEU A 327 -5.69 -12.11 15.08
C LEU A 327 -4.51 -12.52 15.96
N THR A 328 -3.46 -13.03 15.35
CA THR A 328 -2.17 -13.25 16.01
C THR A 328 -1.09 -12.46 15.30
N LEU A 329 -0.19 -11.84 16.07
CA LEU A 329 1.01 -11.18 15.58
C LEU A 329 2.22 -11.86 16.20
N GLY A 330 3.21 -12.20 15.39
CA GLY A 330 4.38 -12.92 15.87
C GLY A 330 5.66 -12.59 15.12
N ALA A 331 6.76 -13.02 15.71
CA ALA A 331 8.09 -13.00 15.13
C ALA A 331 8.62 -14.44 15.03
N ARG A 332 9.34 -14.73 13.96
CA ARG A 332 10.00 -16.01 13.70
C ARG A 332 11.49 -15.79 13.48
N VAL A 333 12.29 -16.69 14.01
CA VAL A 333 13.74 -16.71 13.84
C VAL A 333 14.14 -18.11 13.37
N PRO A 334 14.68 -18.27 12.15
CA PRO A 334 15.28 -19.54 11.74
C PRO A 334 16.53 -19.76 12.59
N ILE A 335 16.59 -20.90 13.29
CA ILE A 335 17.70 -21.25 14.19
C ILE A 335 18.69 -22.22 13.55
N ALA A 336 18.20 -23.05 12.62
CA ALA A 336 18.98 -23.98 11.81
C ALA A 336 18.24 -24.23 10.50
N GLU A 337 18.88 -24.90 9.55
CA GLU A 337 18.23 -25.30 8.31
C GLU A 337 16.98 -26.15 8.60
N GLY A 338 15.82 -25.71 8.14
CA GLY A 338 14.53 -26.37 8.38
C GLY A 338 13.95 -26.20 9.79
N PHE A 339 14.61 -25.49 10.72
CA PHE A 339 14.09 -25.26 12.08
C PHE A 339 13.92 -23.77 12.37
N ALA A 340 12.76 -23.39 12.91
CA ALA A 340 12.51 -22.03 13.34
C ALA A 340 11.80 -21.99 14.70
N VAL A 341 12.21 -21.02 15.52
CA VAL A 341 11.54 -20.64 16.77
C VAL A 341 10.72 -19.39 16.50
N ALA A 342 9.51 -19.34 17.02
CA ALA A 342 8.66 -18.17 16.94
C ALA A 342 8.08 -17.81 18.30
N GLY A 343 7.81 -16.52 18.49
CA GLY A 343 7.03 -16.00 19.60
C GLY A 343 5.85 -15.21 19.06
N ASP A 344 4.67 -15.37 19.64
CA ASP A 344 3.47 -14.65 19.19
C ASP A 344 2.53 -14.22 20.31
N LEU A 345 1.72 -13.21 19.97
CA LEU A 345 0.62 -12.68 20.75
C LEU A 345 -0.67 -12.77 19.93
N GLY A 346 -1.67 -13.45 20.46
CA GLY A 346 -2.97 -13.64 19.83
C GLY A 346 -4.10 -13.02 20.64
N ALA A 347 -5.12 -12.53 19.94
CA ALA A 347 -6.38 -12.10 20.53
C ALA A 347 -7.53 -12.76 19.75
N ASN A 348 -8.35 -13.53 20.45
CA ASN A 348 -9.49 -14.25 19.87
C ASN A 348 -10.78 -13.80 20.56
N ARG A 349 -11.78 -13.45 19.77
CA ARG A 349 -13.15 -13.20 20.24
C ARG A 349 -13.96 -14.50 20.16
N LEU A 350 -14.67 -14.84 21.22
CA LEU A 350 -15.57 -15.99 21.27
C LEU A 350 -17.01 -15.55 20.96
N PHE A 351 -17.70 -16.36 20.17
CA PHE A 351 -19.09 -16.19 19.77
C PHE A 351 -19.86 -17.45 20.14
N ALA A 352 -20.82 -17.31 21.04
CA ALA A 352 -21.70 -18.39 21.48
C ALA A 352 -23.16 -17.98 21.31
N GLU A 353 -24.01 -18.94 20.95
CA GLU A 353 -25.44 -18.71 20.82
C GLU A 353 -26.05 -18.32 22.17
N GLY A 354 -26.84 -17.25 22.17
CA GLY A 354 -27.48 -16.69 23.37
C GLY A 354 -26.62 -15.69 24.16
N VAL A 355 -25.37 -15.44 23.74
CA VAL A 355 -24.50 -14.42 24.37
C VAL A 355 -24.56 -13.12 23.56
N PRO A 356 -24.95 -11.97 24.15
CA PRO A 356 -24.95 -10.69 23.46
C PRO A 356 -23.56 -10.31 22.94
N LEU A 357 -23.48 -9.72 21.75
CA LEU A 357 -22.22 -9.24 21.16
C LEU A 357 -21.50 -8.19 22.01
N THR A 358 -22.23 -7.51 22.89
CA THR A 358 -21.72 -6.51 23.84
C THR A 358 -21.00 -7.12 25.05
N THR A 359 -21.19 -8.41 25.33
CA THR A 359 -20.53 -9.09 26.46
C THR A 359 -19.08 -9.35 26.09
N HIS A 360 -18.12 -9.02 26.96
CA HIS A 360 -16.73 -9.39 26.75
C HIS A 360 -16.57 -10.90 26.87
N ASP A 361 -16.00 -11.51 25.83
CA ASP A 361 -15.62 -12.92 25.81
C ASP A 361 -14.41 -13.08 24.88
N GLU A 362 -13.25 -12.76 25.42
CA GLU A 362 -12.00 -12.64 24.70
C GLU A 362 -10.96 -13.59 25.29
N LEU A 363 -10.11 -14.12 24.44
CA LEU A 363 -8.99 -14.98 24.81
C LEU A 363 -7.71 -14.40 24.22
N TYR A 364 -6.85 -13.89 25.10
CA TYR A 364 -5.53 -13.40 24.75
C TYR A 364 -4.51 -14.52 24.96
N LYS A 365 -3.58 -14.71 24.04
CA LYS A 365 -2.57 -15.78 24.08
C LYS A 365 -1.19 -15.19 23.91
N ALA A 366 -0.22 -15.69 24.67
CA ALA A 366 1.19 -15.46 24.41
C ALA A 366 1.87 -16.83 24.29
N ARG A 367 2.50 -17.11 23.15
CA ARG A 367 3.02 -18.45 22.82
C ARG A 367 4.46 -18.38 22.35
N VAL A 368 5.18 -19.46 22.61
CA VAL A 368 6.46 -19.80 21.97
C VAL A 368 6.23 -21.07 21.16
N LEU A 369 6.66 -21.07 19.90
CA LEU A 369 6.46 -22.14 18.94
C LEU A 369 7.81 -22.62 18.41
N LEU A 370 7.93 -23.93 18.23
CA LEU A 370 8.98 -24.56 17.46
C LEU A 370 8.33 -25.15 16.20
N SER A 371 8.94 -24.86 15.05
CA SER A 371 8.49 -25.35 13.74
C SER A 371 9.63 -26.07 13.03
N PHE A 372 9.28 -27.12 12.28
CA PHE A 372 10.24 -27.91 11.51
C PHE A 372 9.72 -28.17 10.09
N GLU A 373 10.55 -27.96 9.08
CA GLU A 373 10.19 -28.16 7.67
C GLU A 373 10.41 -29.61 7.28
N ILE A 374 9.33 -30.35 7.01
CA ILE A 374 9.39 -31.72 6.47
C ILE A 374 9.54 -31.68 4.95
N ALA A 375 8.80 -30.77 4.33
CA ALA A 375 8.80 -30.54 2.89
C ALA A 375 8.46 -29.06 2.62
N LYS A 376 8.71 -28.60 1.40
CA LYS A 376 8.52 -27.20 0.96
C LYS A 376 7.12 -26.59 1.20
N ARG A 377 6.13 -27.39 1.61
CA ARG A 377 4.71 -27.04 1.85
C ARG A 377 4.12 -27.79 3.05
N LEU A 378 4.97 -28.29 3.95
CA LEU A 378 4.52 -29.04 5.11
C LEU A 378 5.44 -28.76 6.28
N VAL A 379 4.98 -27.85 7.14
CA VAL A 379 5.72 -27.38 8.31
C VAL A 379 4.87 -27.62 9.55
N PRO A 380 5.04 -28.75 10.25
CA PRO A 380 4.41 -28.92 11.53
C PRO A 380 5.06 -28.02 12.58
N PHE A 381 4.25 -27.62 13.55
CA PHE A 381 4.70 -26.82 14.68
C PHE A 381 4.06 -27.28 15.98
N VAL A 382 4.79 -27.08 17.07
CA VAL A 382 4.35 -27.37 18.43
C VAL A 382 4.84 -26.27 19.35
N GLY A 383 4.07 -25.96 20.38
CA GLY A 383 4.47 -24.96 21.34
C GLY A 383 3.49 -24.79 22.48
N GLY A 384 3.70 -23.73 23.23
CA GLY A 384 2.87 -23.41 24.37
C GLY A 384 3.21 -22.07 24.99
N GLY A 385 2.50 -21.74 26.06
CA GLY A 385 2.66 -20.49 26.78
C GLY A 385 1.49 -20.26 27.71
N VAL A 386 0.90 -19.08 27.65
CA VAL A 386 -0.17 -18.66 28.55
C VAL A 386 -1.35 -18.12 27.77
N ALA A 387 -2.56 -18.38 28.27
CA ALA A 387 -3.79 -17.81 27.77
C ALA A 387 -4.52 -17.08 28.90
N MET A 388 -5.09 -15.91 28.60
CA MET A 388 -5.88 -15.10 29.51
C MET A 388 -7.28 -14.94 28.92
N ALA A 389 -8.28 -15.52 29.59
CA ALA A 389 -9.68 -15.33 29.27
C ALA A 389 -10.23 -14.10 30.01
N VAL A 390 -10.94 -13.26 29.28
CA VAL A 390 -11.62 -12.06 29.78
C VAL A 390 -13.11 -12.20 29.49
N GLN A 391 -13.92 -12.27 30.55
CA GLN A 391 -15.35 -12.56 30.45
C GLN A 391 -16.20 -11.63 31.30
N GLY A 392 -17.28 -11.08 30.75
CA GLY A 392 -18.28 -10.32 31.51
C GLY A 392 -18.93 -9.17 30.75
N ALA A 393 -20.08 -8.71 31.24
CA ALA A 393 -20.77 -7.51 30.72
C ALA A 393 -20.52 -6.30 31.63
N ASP A 394 -20.94 -6.38 32.91
CA ASP A 394 -20.81 -5.28 33.88
C ASP A 394 -19.63 -5.48 34.87
N SER A 395 -19.20 -6.72 35.06
CA SER A 395 -18.02 -7.08 35.87
C SER A 395 -17.14 -8.04 35.09
N LEU A 396 -15.88 -7.67 34.91
CA LEU A 396 -14.91 -8.46 34.16
C LEU A 396 -14.24 -9.49 35.05
N ARG A 397 -14.27 -10.75 34.62
CA ARG A 397 -13.51 -11.86 35.19
C ARG A 397 -12.32 -12.16 34.33
N PHE A 398 -11.17 -12.33 34.99
CA PHE A 398 -9.91 -12.67 34.36
C PHE A 398 -9.48 -14.05 34.82
N THR A 399 -9.10 -14.93 33.89
CA THR A 399 -8.61 -16.27 34.22
C THR A 399 -7.40 -16.57 33.35
N VAL A 400 -6.28 -16.89 34.00
CA VAL A 400 -5.02 -17.26 33.32
C VAL A 400 -4.86 -18.77 33.37
N LEU A 401 -4.56 -19.37 32.22
CA LEU A 401 -4.45 -20.81 32.02
C LEU A 401 -3.17 -21.10 31.21
N PRO A 402 -2.51 -22.25 31.41
CA PRO A 402 -1.47 -22.70 30.50
C PRO A 402 -2.06 -22.94 29.11
N GLU A 403 -1.30 -22.61 28.05
CA GLU A 403 -1.68 -22.86 26.66
C GLU A 403 -0.72 -23.88 26.05
N GLY A 404 -1.25 -24.93 25.44
CA GLY A 404 -0.51 -25.88 24.62
C GLY A 404 -1.11 -25.93 23.23
N THR A 405 -0.28 -25.87 22.19
CA THR A 405 -0.73 -25.82 20.79
C THR A 405 0.12 -26.71 19.89
N ALA A 406 -0.51 -27.31 18.89
CA ALA A 406 0.16 -28.02 17.82
C ALA A 406 -0.62 -27.89 16.52
N GLY A 407 0.07 -27.88 15.39
CA GLY A 407 -0.58 -27.68 14.10
C GLY A 407 0.35 -27.92 12.93
N ILE A 408 -0.19 -27.65 11.74
CA ILE A 408 0.49 -27.80 10.47
C ILE A 408 0.25 -26.53 9.65
N GLU A 409 1.34 -26.01 9.09
CA GLU A 409 1.39 -24.92 8.11
C GLU A 409 1.68 -25.53 6.72
N LEU A 410 0.93 -25.08 5.71
CA LEU A 410 0.91 -25.62 4.34
C LEU A 410 1.46 -24.63 3.30
#